data_AF-A0A7Y8I5E3-F1
#
_entry.id   AF-A0A7Y8I5E3-F1
#
_cell.length_a   1.000
_cell.length_b   1.000
_cell.length_c   1.000
_cell.angle_alpha   90.00
_cell.angle_beta   90.00
_cell.angle_gamma   90.00
#
_symmetry.space_group_name_H-M   'P 1'
#
loop_
_entity.id
_entity.type
_entity.pdbx_description
1 polymer ?
#
loop_
_entity_poly.entity_id
_entity_poly.type
_entity_poly.pdbx_seq_one_letter_code
_entity_poly.pdbx_strand_id
1 'polypeptide(L)'
;MTAALVTMAGCSSTSAPKKEAAAKKPVEPVTGQSGIFQMYQVARTWAKDAMLLKVDNLDIAEAKSQPGKYGAWRGVFVSLEKNQKREYMFSVADSEGGIIKGARAGAESLYIRNPQVRPIAIQDVKIDTPAALEEALKNKEVKEFADKNPNEPVQFILEWTGQTPVACWRVFWGPTVSTAKANVYIDCKTGKFVKKTR
;
A
#
# COMPACT_ATOMS: atom_id res chain seq x y z
N MET A 1 48.56 46.02 18.06
CA MET A 1 49.77 45.34 17.54
C MET A 1 50.14 44.20 18.49
N THR A 2 49.85 42.94 18.16
CA THR A 2 50.77 41.82 18.38
C THR A 2 50.36 40.68 17.44
N ALA A 3 51.28 40.31 16.56
CA ALA A 3 51.20 39.21 15.60
C ALA A 3 51.54 37.89 16.34
N ALA A 4 50.82 36.78 16.12
CA ALA A 4 51.02 35.73 15.11
C ALA A 4 51.99 34.58 15.49
N LEU A 5 51.43 33.34 15.45
CA LEU A 5 52.02 32.05 14.99
C LEU A 5 53.17 31.43 15.83
N VAL A 6 53.37 30.12 16.05
CA VAL A 6 52.84 28.80 15.62
C VAL A 6 53.56 27.77 16.51
N THR A 7 52.95 26.62 16.84
CA THR A 7 53.65 25.31 16.79
C THR A 7 52.65 24.16 16.69
N MET A 8 52.87 23.29 15.70
CA MET A 8 52.20 22.01 15.47
C MET A 8 52.48 20.99 16.58
N ALA A 9 51.50 20.14 16.90
CA ALA A 9 51.73 18.78 17.38
C ALA A 9 50.52 17.88 17.09
N GLY A 10 50.79 16.73 16.47
CA GLY A 10 50.17 15.47 16.88
C GLY A 10 48.87 15.06 16.20
N CYS A 11 49.01 14.36 15.06
CA CYS A 11 48.04 13.36 14.62
C CYS A 11 47.98 12.22 15.65
N SER A 12 46.83 11.99 16.29
CA SER A 12 46.48 10.71 16.88
C SER A 12 44.98 10.50 16.87
N SER A 13 44.60 9.51 16.06
CA SER A 13 43.39 8.68 16.12
C SER A 13 42.37 8.99 17.21
N THR A 14 41.16 9.39 16.80
CA THR A 14 39.93 8.85 17.38
C THR A 14 38.90 8.75 16.26
N SER A 15 38.82 7.56 15.68
CA SER A 15 37.68 7.14 14.87
C SER A 15 36.42 7.30 15.72
N ALA A 16 35.55 8.24 15.37
CA ALA A 16 34.26 8.39 16.01
C ALA A 16 33.53 7.03 15.96
N PRO A 17 32.91 6.58 17.07
CA PRO A 17 32.26 5.29 17.12
C PRO A 17 31.19 5.22 16.03
N LYS A 18 31.32 4.20 15.19
CA LYS A 18 30.29 3.76 14.26
C LYS A 18 29.02 3.59 15.10
N LYS A 19 28.08 4.51 14.94
CA LYS A 19 26.74 4.42 15.52
C LYS A 19 26.17 3.11 14.99
N GLU A 20 26.25 2.06 15.80
CA GLU A 20 25.60 0.79 15.53
C GLU A 20 24.17 1.14 15.18
N ALA A 21 23.80 0.85 13.93
CA ALA A 21 22.43 0.91 13.49
C ALA A 21 21.69 -0.08 14.38
N ALA A 22 21.06 0.44 15.44
CA ALA A 22 20.16 -0.32 16.28
C ALA A 22 19.22 -1.03 15.32
N ALA A 23 19.29 -2.36 15.31
CA ALA A 23 18.44 -3.19 14.48
C ALA A 23 16.99 -2.74 14.71
N LYS A 24 16.44 -2.00 13.75
CA LYS A 24 15.06 -1.51 13.84
C LYS A 24 14.20 -2.76 14.02
N LYS A 25 13.52 -2.88 15.16
CA LYS A 25 12.55 -3.95 15.37
C LYS A 25 11.61 -3.97 14.15
N PRO A 26 11.34 -5.14 13.55
CA PRO A 26 10.42 -5.23 12.43
C PRO A 26 9.11 -4.55 12.81
N VAL A 27 8.70 -3.56 12.02
CA VAL A 27 7.46 -2.82 12.27
C VAL A 27 6.29 -3.69 11.84
N GLU A 28 5.22 -3.69 12.62
CA GLU A 28 4.03 -4.48 12.28
C GLU A 28 3.38 -3.96 11.00
N PRO A 29 3.10 -4.83 10.02
CA PRO A 29 2.36 -4.45 8.83
C PRO A 29 0.90 -4.17 9.18
N VAL A 30 0.23 -3.36 8.35
CA VAL A 30 -1.19 -3.00 8.55
C VAL A 30 -2.07 -3.53 7.42
N THR A 31 -3.37 -3.59 7.69
CA THR A 31 -4.38 -4.01 6.74
C THR A 31 -4.67 -2.95 5.68
N GLY A 32 -5.38 -3.34 4.61
CA GLY A 32 -5.77 -2.43 3.53
C GLY A 32 -6.63 -1.27 4.01
N GLN A 33 -7.63 -1.54 4.85
CA GLN A 33 -8.49 -0.49 5.40
C GLN A 33 -7.72 0.49 6.29
N SER A 34 -6.76 -0.01 7.07
CA SER A 34 -5.88 0.84 7.88
C SER A 34 -5.05 1.78 7.00
N GLY A 35 -4.44 1.25 5.94
CA GLY A 35 -3.68 2.05 4.96
C GLY A 35 -4.56 3.09 4.25
N ILE A 36 -5.75 2.67 3.80
CA ILE A 36 -6.76 3.56 3.19
C ILE A 36 -7.10 4.71 4.13
N PHE A 37 -7.38 4.42 5.41
CA PHE A 37 -7.80 5.43 6.38
C PHE A 37 -6.71 6.47 6.62
N GLN A 38 -5.46 6.04 6.79
CA GLN A 38 -4.31 6.94 6.94
C GLN A 38 -4.13 7.85 5.73
N MET A 39 -4.24 7.32 4.52
CA MET A 39 -4.19 8.14 3.30
C MET A 39 -5.40 9.05 3.17
N TYR A 40 -6.59 8.58 3.54
CA TYR A 40 -7.84 9.33 3.41
C TYR A 40 -7.86 10.58 4.30
N GLN A 41 -7.32 10.49 5.51
CA GLN A 41 -7.17 11.65 6.40
C GLN A 41 -6.39 12.79 5.72
N VAL A 42 -5.31 12.46 5.02
CA VAL A 42 -4.52 13.45 4.25
C VAL A 42 -5.24 13.86 2.97
N ALA A 43 -5.92 12.93 2.27
CA ALA A 43 -6.69 13.26 1.07
C ALA A 43 -7.82 14.25 1.34
N ARG A 44 -8.45 14.17 2.52
CA ARG A 44 -9.53 15.07 2.94
C ARG A 44 -9.09 16.49 3.25
N THR A 45 -7.80 16.73 3.52
CA THR A 45 -7.26 18.10 3.63
C THR A 45 -7.01 18.72 2.26
N TRP A 46 -6.74 17.90 1.25
CA TRP A 46 -6.61 18.32 -0.15
C TRP A 46 -7.98 18.61 -0.79
N ALA A 47 -8.95 17.71 -0.63
CA ALA A 47 -10.29 17.85 -1.18
C ALA A 47 -11.35 17.24 -0.25
N LYS A 48 -12.37 18.03 0.10
CA LYS A 48 -13.44 17.56 1.00
C LYS A 48 -14.31 16.49 0.35
N ASP A 49 -14.42 16.46 -0.97
CA ASP A 49 -15.13 15.46 -1.75
C ASP A 49 -14.25 14.27 -2.16
N ALA A 50 -13.05 14.12 -1.55
CA ALA A 50 -12.13 13.04 -1.90
C ALA A 50 -12.81 11.66 -1.84
N MET A 51 -12.73 10.91 -2.94
CA MET A 51 -13.17 9.53 -3.08
C MET A 51 -12.00 8.64 -3.49
N LEU A 52 -12.01 7.38 -3.05
CA LEU A 52 -10.97 6.42 -3.43
C LEU A 52 -11.21 5.94 -4.87
N LEU A 53 -10.20 5.92 -5.72
CA LEU A 53 -10.30 5.32 -7.06
C LEU A 53 -9.75 3.91 -7.09
N LYS A 54 -8.62 3.71 -6.43
CA LYS A 54 -7.86 2.46 -6.37
C LYS A 54 -6.94 2.48 -5.18
N VAL A 55 -6.66 1.32 -4.58
CA VAL A 55 -5.54 1.13 -3.66
C VAL A 55 -4.88 -0.22 -3.89
N ASP A 56 -3.56 -0.26 -3.78
CA ASP A 56 -2.73 -1.46 -3.86
C ASP A 56 -1.71 -1.50 -2.73
N ASN A 57 -1.27 -2.70 -2.35
CA ASN A 57 -0.26 -2.90 -1.33
C ASN A 57 1.17 -2.83 -1.91
N LEU A 58 2.15 -2.55 -1.04
CA LEU A 58 3.56 -2.62 -1.36
C LEU A 58 4.31 -3.33 -0.24
N ASP A 59 5.24 -4.20 -0.62
CA ASP A 59 6.19 -4.82 0.30
C ASP A 59 7.36 -3.86 0.57
N ILE A 60 7.76 -3.76 1.85
CA ILE A 60 8.94 -3.02 2.29
C ILE A 60 9.78 -3.93 3.20
N ALA A 61 11.10 -3.75 3.21
CA ALA A 61 12.01 -4.62 3.95
C ALA A 61 11.81 -4.54 5.48
N GLU A 62 11.37 -3.38 5.97
CA GLU A 62 11.26 -3.06 7.39
C GLU A 62 10.01 -3.63 8.06
N ALA A 63 9.04 -4.10 7.26
CA ALA A 63 7.78 -4.66 7.73
C ALA A 63 7.42 -5.89 6.89
N LYS A 64 7.81 -7.07 7.39
CA LYS A 64 7.47 -8.35 6.77
C LYS A 64 5.96 -8.49 6.62
N SER A 65 5.50 -8.79 5.41
CA SER A 65 4.09 -9.02 5.14
C SER A 65 3.53 -10.21 5.91
N GLN A 66 2.27 -10.09 6.30
CA GLN A 66 1.47 -11.13 6.95
C GLN A 66 0.21 -11.36 6.11
N PRO A 67 -0.55 -12.45 6.30
CA PRO A 67 -1.78 -12.70 5.56
C PRO A 67 -2.74 -11.49 5.57
N GLY A 68 -2.86 -10.81 4.43
CA GLY A 68 -3.67 -9.61 4.27
C GLY A 68 -3.13 -8.34 4.94
N LYS A 69 -1.84 -8.27 5.33
CA LYS A 69 -1.22 -7.08 5.92
C LYS A 69 0.13 -6.76 5.27
N TYR A 70 0.36 -5.49 4.99
CA TYR A 70 1.57 -4.99 4.33
C TYR A 70 2.14 -3.76 5.01
N GLY A 71 3.44 -3.54 4.80
CA GLY A 71 4.14 -2.40 5.36
C GLY A 71 3.81 -1.08 4.67
N ALA A 72 3.35 -1.10 3.42
CA ALA A 72 2.96 0.09 2.70
C ALA A 72 1.72 -0.13 1.82
N TRP A 73 1.02 0.97 1.56
CA TRP A 73 -0.17 1.05 0.74
C TRP A 73 -0.11 2.29 -0.13
N ARG A 74 -0.52 2.15 -1.40
CA ARG A 74 -0.64 3.25 -2.35
C ARG A 74 -2.08 3.38 -2.78
N GLY A 75 -2.65 4.57 -2.63
CA GLY A 75 -4.02 4.89 -3.00
C GLY A 75 -4.06 6.02 -4.01
N VAL A 76 -4.98 5.96 -4.96
CA VAL A 76 -5.33 7.09 -5.82
C VAL A 76 -6.67 7.62 -5.36
N PHE A 77 -6.73 8.90 -5.00
CA PHE A 77 -7.96 9.59 -4.64
C PHE A 77 -8.34 10.59 -5.73
N VAL A 78 -9.64 10.84 -5.89
CA VAL A 78 -10.17 11.81 -6.86
C VAL A 78 -11.04 12.82 -6.15
N SER A 79 -11.06 14.02 -6.70
CA SER A 79 -12.05 15.06 -6.41
C SER A 79 -12.81 15.33 -7.70
N LEU A 80 -14.13 15.14 -7.66
CA LEU A 80 -15.00 15.41 -8.79
C LEU A 80 -15.22 16.92 -8.94
N GLU A 81 -15.22 17.66 -7.83
CA GLU A 81 -15.30 19.12 -7.84
C GLU A 81 -14.07 19.76 -8.48
N LYS A 82 -12.86 19.24 -8.20
CA LYS A 82 -11.61 19.74 -8.79
C LYS A 82 -11.31 19.15 -10.18
N ASN A 83 -12.00 18.09 -10.60
CA ASN A 83 -11.62 17.27 -11.76
C ASN A 83 -10.15 16.80 -11.71
N GLN A 84 -9.66 16.48 -10.52
CA GLN A 84 -8.28 16.06 -10.29
C GLN A 84 -8.23 14.71 -9.60
N LYS A 85 -7.15 13.98 -9.84
CA LYS A 85 -6.75 12.81 -9.06
C LYS A 85 -5.37 13.04 -8.48
N ARG A 86 -5.12 12.43 -7.32
CA ARG A 86 -3.86 12.53 -6.61
C ARG A 86 -3.51 11.18 -5.99
N GLU A 87 -2.26 10.80 -6.15
CA GLU A 87 -1.71 9.59 -5.54
C GLU A 87 -1.30 9.88 -4.10
N TYR A 88 -1.50 8.91 -3.22
CA TYR A 88 -1.08 8.92 -1.85
C TYR A 88 -0.37 7.63 -1.54
N MET A 89 0.63 7.72 -0.67
CA MET A 89 1.36 6.56 -0.17
C MET A 89 1.40 6.62 1.34
N PHE A 90 1.06 5.51 1.98
CA PHE A 90 1.24 5.29 3.40
C PHE A 90 2.27 4.19 3.63
N SER A 91 3.14 4.37 4.62
CA SER A 91 4.07 3.34 5.07
C SER A 91 4.18 3.32 6.59
N VAL A 92 4.36 2.14 7.16
CA VAL A 92 4.55 1.95 8.60
C VAL A 92 5.98 2.29 9.07
N ALA A 93 6.94 2.34 8.14
CA ALA A 93 8.36 2.58 8.41
C ALA A 93 9.05 3.40 7.30
N ASP A 94 10.21 3.96 7.63
CA ASP A 94 11.14 4.51 6.63
C ASP A 94 11.93 3.38 5.97
N SER A 95 12.05 3.42 4.65
CA SER A 95 12.80 2.47 3.83
C SER A 95 13.82 3.16 2.94
N GLU A 96 14.92 2.46 2.63
CA GLU A 96 16.07 3.00 1.89
C GLU A 96 15.73 3.41 0.44
N GLY A 97 14.53 3.08 -0.07
CA GLY A 97 14.02 3.51 -1.38
C GLY A 97 13.25 4.83 -1.41
N GLY A 98 13.36 5.69 -0.39
CA GLY A 98 12.64 6.97 -0.33
C GLY A 98 11.18 6.86 0.15
N ILE A 99 10.76 5.67 0.60
CA ILE A 99 9.49 5.49 1.33
C ILE A 99 9.73 5.95 2.76
N ILE A 100 9.06 7.00 3.20
CA ILE A 100 9.19 7.53 4.57
C ILE A 100 8.00 6.97 5.40
N LYS A 101 8.01 7.01 6.73
CA LYS A 101 6.89 6.60 7.60
C LYS A 101 5.73 7.61 7.63
N GLY A 102 4.50 7.13 7.48
CA GLY A 102 3.27 7.93 7.46
C GLY A 102 2.68 8.12 6.06
N ALA A 103 1.53 8.79 5.98
CA ALA A 103 0.82 9.06 4.73
C ALA A 103 1.34 10.34 4.05
N ARG A 104 1.48 10.31 2.72
CA ARG A 104 1.94 11.43 1.90
C ARG A 104 1.13 11.58 0.65
N ALA A 105 1.07 12.79 0.18
CA ALA A 105 0.50 13.11 -1.10
C ALA A 105 1.62 13.19 -2.16
N GLY A 106 1.41 12.55 -3.30
CA GLY A 106 2.21 12.71 -4.51
C GLY A 106 1.75 13.91 -5.33
N ALA A 107 2.03 13.85 -6.64
CA ALA A 107 1.62 14.87 -7.59
C ALA A 107 0.13 14.76 -7.97
N GLU A 108 -0.46 15.90 -8.31
CA GLU A 108 -1.80 15.99 -8.86
C GLU A 108 -1.78 15.76 -10.37
N SER A 109 -2.86 15.19 -10.90
CA SER A 109 -3.08 15.06 -12.34
C SER A 109 -4.56 15.20 -12.66
N LEU A 110 -4.86 15.46 -13.93
CA LEU A 110 -6.24 15.56 -14.41
C LEU A 110 -6.98 14.22 -14.18
N TYR A 111 -8.19 14.31 -13.65
CA TYR A 111 -9.12 13.19 -13.62
C TYR A 111 -10.09 13.28 -14.79
N ILE A 112 -10.04 12.27 -15.66
CA ILE A 112 -11.01 12.08 -16.72
C ILE A 112 -11.89 10.91 -16.31
N ARG A 113 -13.20 11.14 -16.28
CA ARG A 113 -14.20 10.11 -15.94
C ARG A 113 -14.09 8.94 -16.91
N ASN A 114 -13.94 7.74 -16.37
CA ASN A 114 -13.86 6.50 -17.15
C ASN A 114 -14.98 5.54 -16.72
N PRO A 115 -15.86 5.06 -17.63
CA PRO A 115 -16.89 4.09 -17.28
C PRO A 115 -16.34 2.76 -16.71
N GLN A 116 -15.10 2.42 -17.07
CA GLN A 116 -14.41 1.20 -16.68
C GLN A 116 -13.69 1.29 -15.34
N VAL A 117 -13.54 2.48 -14.74
CA VAL A 117 -12.92 2.67 -13.42
C VAL A 117 -13.66 3.78 -12.72
N ARG A 118 -14.35 3.48 -11.61
CA ARG A 118 -15.12 4.53 -10.92
C ARG A 118 -14.76 4.70 -9.45
N PRO A 119 -14.97 5.91 -8.91
CA PRO A 119 -14.66 6.19 -7.52
C PRO A 119 -15.52 5.36 -6.57
N ILE A 120 -14.92 5.00 -5.46
CA ILE A 120 -15.42 4.19 -4.36
C ILE A 120 -15.60 5.13 -3.17
N ALA A 121 -16.78 5.10 -2.60
CA ALA A 121 -17.04 5.74 -1.32
C ALA A 121 -16.31 4.96 -0.22
N ILE A 122 -15.54 5.65 0.63
CA ILE A 122 -14.79 5.00 1.72
C ILE A 122 -15.71 4.19 2.65
N GLN A 123 -16.92 4.69 2.91
CA GLN A 123 -17.92 3.96 3.71
C GLN A 123 -18.41 2.63 3.12
N ASP A 124 -18.18 2.37 1.82
CA ASP A 124 -18.52 1.10 1.19
C ASP A 124 -17.42 0.03 1.36
N VAL A 125 -16.23 0.42 1.84
CA VAL A 125 -15.14 -0.51 2.16
C VAL A 125 -15.32 -1.01 3.59
N LYS A 126 -16.12 -2.07 3.74
CA LYS A 126 -16.46 -2.69 5.04
C LYS A 126 -15.66 -3.95 5.34
N ILE A 127 -15.17 -4.61 4.30
CA ILE A 127 -14.37 -5.83 4.38
C ILE A 127 -12.93 -5.44 4.19
N ASP A 128 -12.08 -5.94 5.07
CA ASP A 128 -10.66 -5.69 5.03
C ASP A 128 -9.90 -6.86 4.39
N THR A 129 -8.62 -6.64 4.09
CA THR A 129 -7.79 -7.57 3.31
C THR A 129 -7.59 -8.95 3.95
N PRO A 130 -7.49 -9.12 5.29
CA PRO A 130 -7.46 -10.46 5.88
C PRO A 130 -8.76 -11.24 5.66
N ALA A 131 -9.92 -10.60 5.81
CA ALA A 131 -11.21 -11.24 5.59
C ALA A 131 -11.45 -11.54 4.11
N ALA A 132 -11.01 -10.65 3.21
CA ALA A 132 -11.05 -10.91 1.77
C ALA A 132 -10.17 -12.11 1.38
N LEU A 133 -8.99 -12.25 2.00
CA LEU A 133 -8.11 -13.40 1.77
C LEU A 133 -8.76 -14.71 2.27
N GLU A 134 -9.32 -14.68 3.48
CA GLU A 134 -10.02 -15.83 4.04
C GLU A 134 -11.16 -16.29 3.12
N GLU A 135 -11.98 -15.35 2.63
CA GLU A 135 -13.05 -15.68 1.68
C GLU A 135 -12.49 -16.23 0.36
N ALA A 136 -11.43 -15.64 -0.18
CA ALA A 136 -10.82 -16.11 -1.42
C ALA A 136 -10.33 -17.57 -1.30
N LEU A 137 -9.80 -17.95 -0.13
CA LEU A 137 -9.33 -19.31 0.17
C LEU A 137 -10.47 -20.32 0.42
N LYS A 138 -11.74 -19.91 0.46
CA LYS A 138 -12.88 -20.85 0.44
C LYS A 138 -13.12 -21.44 -0.95
N ASN A 139 -12.62 -20.79 -2.00
CA ASN A 139 -12.66 -21.36 -3.34
C ASN A 139 -11.66 -22.53 -3.45
N LYS A 140 -12.15 -23.73 -3.75
CA LYS A 140 -11.34 -24.97 -3.77
C LYS A 140 -10.10 -24.87 -4.67
N GLU A 141 -10.26 -24.39 -5.90
CA GLU A 141 -9.15 -24.30 -6.86
C GLU A 141 -8.10 -23.29 -6.41
N VAL A 142 -8.52 -22.18 -5.80
CA VAL A 142 -7.61 -21.15 -5.25
C VAL A 142 -6.87 -21.69 -4.04
N LYS A 143 -7.58 -22.41 -3.16
CA LYS A 143 -6.96 -23.07 -2.01
C LYS A 143 -5.95 -24.12 -2.43
N GLU A 144 -6.30 -25.01 -3.35
CA GLU A 144 -5.38 -26.03 -3.88
C GLU A 144 -4.14 -25.40 -4.52
N PHE A 145 -4.33 -24.31 -5.25
CA PHE A 145 -3.21 -23.54 -5.81
C PHE A 145 -2.33 -22.95 -4.69
N ALA A 146 -2.93 -22.29 -3.70
CA ALA A 146 -2.19 -21.66 -2.60
C ALA A 146 -1.42 -22.68 -1.75
N ASP A 147 -2.04 -23.82 -1.43
CA ASP A 147 -1.42 -24.91 -0.67
C ASP A 147 -0.22 -25.52 -1.42
N LYS A 148 -0.28 -25.59 -2.76
CA LYS A 148 0.85 -26.06 -3.61
C LYS A 148 1.93 -25.01 -3.83
N ASN A 149 1.63 -23.72 -3.60
CA ASN A 149 2.54 -22.60 -3.87
C ASN A 149 2.62 -21.67 -2.65
N PRO A 150 3.08 -22.14 -1.47
CA PRO A 150 3.05 -21.38 -0.22
C PRO A 150 3.95 -20.12 -0.23
N ASN A 151 4.91 -20.07 -1.15
CA ASN A 151 5.83 -18.93 -1.31
C ASN A 151 5.38 -17.95 -2.40
N GLU A 152 4.28 -18.22 -3.09
CA GLU A 152 3.76 -17.31 -4.10
C GLU A 152 3.23 -16.04 -3.41
N PRO A 153 3.66 -14.85 -3.82
CA PRO A 153 3.23 -13.62 -3.17
C PRO A 153 1.72 -13.44 -3.37
N VAL A 154 1.01 -13.27 -2.26
CA VAL A 154 -0.37 -12.77 -2.28
C VAL A 154 -0.31 -11.26 -2.35
N GLN A 155 -1.18 -10.65 -3.12
CA GLN A 155 -1.26 -9.21 -3.31
C GLN A 155 -2.73 -8.78 -3.44
N PHE A 156 -2.99 -7.50 -3.19
CA PHE A 156 -4.33 -6.93 -3.06
C PHE A 156 -4.45 -5.66 -3.87
N ILE A 157 -5.54 -5.54 -4.61
CA ILE A 157 -6.00 -4.28 -5.19
C ILE A 157 -7.46 -4.09 -4.83
N LEU A 158 -7.83 -2.96 -4.25
CA LEU A 158 -9.23 -2.54 -4.20
C LEU A 158 -9.49 -1.58 -5.35
N GLU A 159 -10.41 -1.96 -6.21
CA GLU A 159 -10.86 -1.13 -7.33
C GLU A 159 -12.31 -1.47 -7.70
N TRP A 160 -12.98 -0.51 -8.32
CA TRP A 160 -14.20 -0.79 -9.04
C TRP A 160 -13.94 -0.66 -10.53
N THR A 161 -14.03 -1.79 -11.24
CA THR A 161 -13.83 -1.83 -12.68
C THR A 161 -15.06 -2.30 -13.43
N GLY A 162 -15.14 -2.03 -14.73
CA GLY A 162 -16.22 -2.56 -15.58
C GLY A 162 -16.27 -4.09 -15.66
N GLN A 163 -15.28 -4.78 -15.09
CA GLN A 163 -15.26 -6.24 -14.96
C GLN A 163 -16.13 -6.79 -13.81
N THR A 164 -16.58 -5.92 -12.90
CA THR A 164 -17.33 -6.29 -11.69
C THR A 164 -18.48 -5.28 -11.46
N PRO A 165 -19.67 -5.72 -11.06
CA PRO A 165 -20.79 -4.80 -10.83
C PRO A 165 -20.61 -3.91 -9.58
N VAL A 166 -19.67 -4.27 -8.70
CA VAL A 166 -19.40 -3.60 -7.42
C VAL A 166 -17.90 -3.44 -7.19
N ALA A 167 -17.50 -2.55 -6.28
CA ALA A 167 -16.11 -2.41 -5.84
C ALA A 167 -15.64 -3.69 -5.13
N CYS A 168 -14.46 -4.17 -5.49
CA CYS A 168 -13.95 -5.46 -5.01
C CYS A 168 -12.49 -5.35 -4.56
N TRP A 169 -12.16 -6.10 -3.53
CA TRP A 169 -10.79 -6.56 -3.33
C TRP A 169 -10.48 -7.64 -4.38
N ARG A 170 -9.64 -7.31 -5.35
CA ARG A 170 -8.91 -8.29 -6.16
C ARG A 170 -7.79 -8.87 -5.30
N VAL A 171 -7.93 -10.13 -4.91
CA VAL A 171 -6.88 -10.93 -4.26
C VAL A 171 -6.22 -11.76 -5.33
N PHE A 172 -4.90 -11.65 -5.48
CA PHE A 172 -4.17 -12.36 -6.52
C PHE A 172 -2.85 -12.94 -6.03
N TRP A 173 -2.44 -14.03 -6.67
CA TRP A 173 -1.20 -14.75 -6.38
C TRP A 173 -0.22 -14.55 -7.52
N GLY A 174 0.80 -13.75 -7.27
CA GLY A 174 1.84 -13.37 -8.22
C GLY A 174 2.35 -11.94 -7.97
N PRO A 175 3.52 -11.59 -8.54
CA PRO A 175 4.14 -10.29 -8.31
C PRO A 175 3.35 -9.14 -8.98
N THR A 176 2.62 -9.43 -10.05
CA THR A 176 1.76 -8.46 -10.75
C THR A 176 0.46 -9.13 -11.20
N VAL A 177 -0.58 -8.33 -11.44
CA VAL A 177 -1.85 -8.84 -11.99
C VAL A 177 -1.65 -9.57 -13.33
N SER A 178 -0.74 -9.10 -14.18
CA SER A 178 -0.50 -9.68 -15.51
C SER A 178 0.21 -11.03 -15.48
N THR A 179 0.95 -11.31 -14.41
CA THR A 179 1.71 -12.56 -14.20
C THR A 179 1.11 -13.43 -13.11
N ALA A 180 0.01 -12.98 -12.50
CA ALA A 180 -0.71 -13.69 -11.48
C ALA A 180 -1.28 -15.00 -12.04
N LYS A 181 -1.16 -16.06 -11.23
CA LYS A 181 -1.60 -17.41 -11.58
C LYS A 181 -3.01 -17.72 -11.08
N ALA A 182 -3.49 -16.93 -10.12
CA ALA A 182 -4.84 -16.98 -9.59
C ALA A 182 -5.29 -15.57 -9.21
N ASN A 183 -6.52 -15.21 -9.59
CA ASN A 183 -7.13 -13.91 -9.32
C ASN A 183 -8.58 -14.09 -8.86
N VAL A 184 -8.94 -13.50 -7.72
CA VAL A 184 -10.29 -13.59 -7.15
C VAL A 184 -10.78 -12.19 -6.80
N TYR A 185 -12.07 -11.93 -7.01
CA TYR A 185 -12.72 -10.69 -6.63
C TYR A 185 -13.67 -10.96 -5.47
N ILE A 186 -13.45 -10.24 -4.37
CA ILE A 186 -14.30 -10.26 -3.18
C ILE A 186 -14.94 -8.90 -3.02
N ASP A 187 -16.26 -8.84 -2.90
CA ASP A 187 -17.02 -7.60 -2.69
C ASP A 187 -16.51 -6.88 -1.43
N CYS A 188 -16.04 -5.64 -1.57
CA CYS A 188 -15.44 -4.89 -0.46
C CYS A 188 -16.46 -4.46 0.61
N LYS A 189 -17.76 -4.55 0.32
CA LYS A 189 -18.86 -4.18 1.20
C LYS A 189 -19.49 -5.37 1.89
N THR A 190 -19.70 -6.46 1.15
CA THR A 190 -20.43 -7.65 1.66
C THR A 190 -19.54 -8.84 1.98
N GLY A 191 -18.32 -8.87 1.43
CA GLY A 191 -17.37 -9.97 1.65
C GLY A 191 -17.71 -11.20 0.83
N LYS A 192 -18.67 -11.10 -0.09
CA LYS A 192 -19.05 -12.22 -0.95
C LYS A 192 -18.05 -12.37 -2.09
N PHE A 193 -17.78 -13.62 -2.44
CA PHE A 193 -17.11 -13.95 -3.70
C PHE A 193 -17.94 -13.41 -4.89
N VAL A 194 -17.28 -12.65 -5.76
CA VAL A 194 -17.89 -12.07 -6.96
C VAL A 194 -17.54 -12.90 -8.19
N LYS A 195 -16.24 -13.14 -8.41
CA LYS A 195 -15.77 -13.97 -9.53
C LYS A 195 -14.30 -14.37 -9.35
N LYS A 196 -13.89 -15.35 -10.14
CA LYS A 196 -12.49 -15.71 -10.38
C LYS A 196 -12.09 -15.31 -11.81
N THR A 197 -10.85 -14.89 -12.00
CA THR A 197 -10.24 -14.74 -13.34
C THR A 197 -8.93 -15.52 -13.40
N ARG A 198 -8.50 -15.82 -14.63
CA ARG A 198 -7.17 -16.37 -14.87
C ARG A 198 -6.13 -15.31 -14.52
#